data_AF-A0A1I7V3D3-F1
#
_entry.id   AF-A0A1I7V3D3-F1
#
_cell.length_a   1.000
_cell.length_b   1.000
_cell.length_c   1.000
_cell.angle_alpha   90.00
_cell.angle_beta   90.00
_cell.angle_gamma   90.00
#
_symmetry.space_group_name_H-M   'P 1'
#
loop_
_entity.id
_entity.type
_entity.pdbx_description
1 polymer ?
#
loop_
_entity_poly.entity_id
_entity_poly.type
_entity_poly.pdbx_seq_one_letter_code
_entity_poly.pdbx_strand_id
1 'polypeptide(L)'
;MIAINRFLVVYFSLYSRNDVSRYSNQVTVVMLLICFMCSIWLSVLPGFPDYCHIKSSIYRLGWSSTASCDIQFYYLGFATLLFVGIVSNFLNLLIVKKLISSSKNQSLTSEMSRKRREKTVRFFLQSLCQDWIYVIQTVICYYFVRWFDKGTVGEFMSQMGSDVLVPVVDGFVYSARTM
;
A
#
# COMPACT_ATOMS: atom_id res chain seq x y z
N MET A 1 0.39 -4.93 4.43
CA MET A 1 1.18 -5.97 5.15
C MET A 1 2.08 -5.41 6.24
N ILE A 2 2.91 -4.39 5.95
CA ILE A 2 3.82 -3.77 6.95
C ILE A 2 3.06 -3.23 8.17
N ALA A 3 1.94 -2.53 7.97
CA ALA A 3 1.09 -2.02 9.05
C ALA A 3 0.51 -3.14 9.95
N ILE A 4 0.07 -4.26 9.36
CA ILE A 4 -0.47 -5.43 10.08
C ILE A 4 0.63 -6.09 10.93
N ASN A 5 1.82 -6.33 10.37
CA ASN A 5 2.92 -6.93 11.13
C ASN A 5 3.33 -6.03 12.32
N ARG A 6 3.41 -4.70 12.10
CA ARG A 6 3.67 -3.74 13.19
C ARG A 6 2.56 -3.72 14.23
N PHE A 7 1.30 -3.80 13.80
CA PHE A 7 0.16 -3.91 14.71
C PHE A 7 0.28 -5.16 15.56
N LEU A 8 0.52 -6.32 14.96
CA LEU A 8 0.71 -7.59 15.67
C LEU A 8 1.85 -7.49 16.69
N VAL A 9 3.03 -7.03 16.27
CA VAL A 9 4.19 -6.89 17.16
C VAL A 9 3.90 -5.93 18.30
N VAL A 10 3.34 -4.74 18.07
CA VAL A 10 3.13 -3.75 19.14
C VAL A 10 1.94 -4.13 20.03
N TYR A 11 0.85 -4.62 19.46
CA TYR A 11 -0.37 -4.95 20.20
C TYR A 11 -0.17 -6.19 21.09
N PHE A 12 0.53 -7.21 20.58
CA PHE A 12 0.78 -8.45 21.31
C PHE A 12 2.06 -8.43 22.16
N SER A 13 3.15 -7.75 21.77
CA SER A 13 4.35 -7.67 22.64
C SER A 13 4.12 -6.86 23.91
N LEU A 14 3.16 -5.93 23.89
CA LEU A 14 2.69 -5.23 25.09
C LEU A 14 1.78 -6.11 25.98
N TYR A 15 1.23 -7.21 25.45
CA TYR A 15 0.31 -8.10 26.19
C TYR A 15 0.98 -9.39 26.69
N SER A 16 1.91 -9.98 25.94
CA SER A 16 2.62 -11.20 26.33
C SER A 16 4.13 -11.07 26.05
N ARG A 17 4.92 -11.08 27.13
CA ARG A 17 6.32 -10.67 27.15
C ARG A 17 7.30 -11.72 26.57
N ASN A 18 6.89 -12.98 26.41
CA ASN A 18 7.86 -14.07 26.26
C ASN A 18 7.98 -14.78 24.89
N ASP A 19 6.97 -14.83 24.01
CA ASP A 19 7.10 -15.68 22.78
C ASP A 19 6.51 -15.09 21.47
N VAL A 20 6.02 -13.84 21.51
CA VAL A 20 5.19 -13.29 20.43
C VAL A 20 5.97 -12.97 19.15
N SER A 21 7.25 -12.61 19.21
CA SER A 21 7.99 -12.20 18.00
C SER A 21 8.13 -13.33 16.99
N ARG A 22 8.25 -14.58 17.47
CA ARG A 22 8.37 -15.78 16.63
C ARG A 22 7.04 -16.11 15.94
N TYR A 23 5.93 -15.99 16.68
CA TYR A 23 4.58 -16.21 16.17
C TYR A 23 4.15 -15.12 15.15
N SER A 24 4.44 -13.84 15.43
CA SER A 24 4.13 -12.73 14.53
C SER A 24 4.81 -12.88 13.17
N ASN A 25 6.04 -13.39 13.14
CA ASN A 25 6.78 -13.56 11.90
C ASN A 25 6.18 -14.69 11.05
N GLN A 26 5.84 -15.83 11.66
CA GLN A 26 5.17 -16.93 10.98
C GLN A 26 3.79 -16.52 10.41
N VAL A 27 2.98 -15.81 11.20
CA VAL A 27 1.68 -15.29 10.74
C VAL A 27 1.86 -14.31 9.56
N THR A 28 2.87 -13.43 9.63
CA THR A 28 3.14 -12.49 8.54
C THR A 28 3.56 -13.21 7.26
N VAL A 29 4.40 -14.25 7.35
CA VAL A 29 4.83 -15.05 6.20
C VAL A 29 3.65 -15.80 5.57
N VAL A 30 2.80 -16.43 6.38
CA VAL A 30 1.60 -17.11 5.88
C VAL A 30 0.67 -16.13 5.18
N MET A 31 0.42 -14.97 5.76
CA MET A 31 -0.41 -13.94 5.14
C MET A 31 0.21 -13.38 3.85
N LEU A 32 1.55 -13.26 3.77
CA LEU A 32 2.24 -12.87 2.53
C LEU A 32 2.05 -13.92 1.44
N LEU A 33 2.17 -15.20 1.77
CA LEU A 33 1.91 -16.29 0.84
C LEU A 33 0.46 -16.29 0.35
N ILE A 34 -0.51 -16.09 1.25
CA ILE A 34 -1.93 -15.97 0.87
C ILE A 34 -2.13 -14.78 -0.07
N CYS A 35 -1.63 -13.59 0.27
CA CYS A 35 -1.72 -12.43 -0.60
C CYS A 35 -1.09 -12.70 -1.96
N PHE A 36 0.08 -13.34 -2.00
CA PHE A 36 0.76 -13.68 -3.24
C PHE A 36 -0.04 -14.66 -4.11
N MET A 37 -0.61 -15.70 -3.50
CA MET A 37 -1.47 -16.66 -4.20
C MET A 37 -2.76 -16.00 -4.71
N CYS A 38 -3.37 -15.10 -3.92
CA CYS A 38 -4.51 -14.29 -4.38
C CYS A 38 -4.13 -13.35 -5.52
N SER A 39 -2.94 -12.73 -5.48
CA SER A 39 -2.45 -11.90 -6.58
C SER A 39 -2.24 -12.73 -7.84
N ILE A 40 -1.61 -13.91 -7.76
CA ILE A 40 -1.48 -14.82 -8.91
C ILE A 40 -2.86 -15.22 -9.43
N TRP A 41 -3.79 -15.58 -8.56
CA TRP A 41 -5.15 -15.94 -8.95
C TRP A 41 -5.84 -14.80 -9.70
N LEU A 42 -5.76 -13.58 -9.19
CA LEU A 42 -6.30 -12.39 -9.86
C LEU A 42 -5.57 -12.06 -11.16
N SER A 43 -4.26 -12.33 -11.27
CA SER A 43 -3.47 -12.11 -12.49
C SER A 43 -3.74 -13.12 -13.59
N VAL A 44 -4.04 -14.37 -13.24
CA VAL A 44 -4.36 -15.45 -14.20
C VAL A 44 -5.82 -15.34 -14.68
N LEU A 45 -6.65 -14.53 -14.02
CA LEU A 45 -8.04 -14.22 -14.39
C LEU A 45 -8.94 -15.46 -14.70
N PRO A 46 -8.79 -16.63 -14.03
CA PRO A 46 -9.67 -17.76 -14.32
C PRO A 46 -11.10 -17.38 -13.91
N GLY A 47 -11.97 -17.14 -14.90
CA GLY A 47 -13.37 -16.76 -14.72
C GLY A 47 -13.81 -15.48 -15.44
N PHE A 48 -12.90 -14.69 -16.03
CA PHE A 48 -13.28 -13.58 -16.91
C PHE A 48 -13.53 -14.07 -18.35
N PRO A 49 -14.50 -13.50 -19.06
CA PRO A 49 -14.77 -13.88 -20.45
C PRO A 49 -13.61 -13.47 -21.37
N ASP A 50 -13.34 -14.27 -22.41
CA ASP A 50 -12.16 -14.16 -23.28
C ASP A 50 -11.93 -12.77 -23.93
N TYR A 51 -12.97 -11.97 -24.06
CA TYR A 51 -12.87 -10.58 -24.57
C TYR A 51 -12.23 -9.61 -23.57
N CYS A 52 -12.18 -9.97 -22.30
CA CYS A 52 -11.63 -9.17 -21.20
C CYS A 52 -10.14 -9.46 -20.96
N HIS A 53 -9.58 -10.47 -21.64
CA HIS A 53 -8.16 -10.76 -21.59
C HIS A 53 -7.38 -9.64 -22.26
N ILE A 54 -6.35 -9.17 -21.56
CA ILE A 54 -5.44 -8.14 -22.07
C ILE A 54 -4.69 -8.73 -23.27
N LYS A 55 -5.00 -8.25 -24.48
CA LYS A 55 -4.26 -8.60 -25.69
C LYS A 55 -3.22 -7.52 -25.94
N SER A 56 -1.94 -7.87 -25.82
CA SER A 56 -0.85 -7.03 -26.30
C SER A 56 -0.67 -7.27 -27.80
N SER A 57 -0.75 -6.21 -28.60
CA SER A 57 -0.46 -6.26 -30.04
C SER A 57 0.87 -5.57 -30.29
N ILE A 58 1.79 -6.22 -30.99
CA ILE A 58 3.09 -5.64 -31.35
C ILE A 58 2.92 -4.39 -32.23
N TYR A 59 1.77 -4.23 -32.90
CA TYR A 59 1.49 -3.14 -33.84
C TYR A 59 0.84 -1.90 -33.19
N ARG A 60 0.35 -1.99 -31.96
CA ARG A 60 -0.14 -0.83 -31.18
C ARG A 60 0.68 -0.75 -29.90
N LEU A 61 1.36 0.37 -29.68
CA LEU A 61 2.00 0.67 -28.41
C LEU A 61 0.90 0.90 -27.36
N GLY A 62 0.52 -0.17 -26.65
CA GLY A 62 -0.52 -0.14 -25.63
C GLY A 62 -1.20 -1.48 -25.40
N TRP A 63 -1.98 -1.54 -24.31
CA TRP A 63 -2.81 -2.68 -23.97
C TRP A 63 -4.21 -2.45 -24.55
N SER A 64 -4.72 -3.34 -25.40
CA SER A 64 -6.10 -3.22 -25.91
C SER A 64 -7.01 -4.21 -25.20
N SER A 65 -7.80 -3.73 -24.26
CA SER A 65 -8.97 -4.42 -23.73
C SER A 65 -10.23 -3.78 -24.34
N THR A 66 -11.34 -4.53 -24.45
CA THR A 66 -12.64 -3.92 -24.76
C THR A 66 -12.95 -2.82 -23.74
N ALA A 67 -13.37 -1.64 -24.20
CA ALA A 67 -13.50 -0.43 -23.38
C ALA A 67 -14.36 -0.57 -22.10
N SER A 68 -15.26 -1.55 -22.07
CA SER A 68 -16.09 -1.88 -20.91
C SER A 68 -15.32 -2.58 -19.78
N CYS A 69 -14.32 -3.40 -20.12
CA CYS A 69 -13.51 -4.12 -19.14
C CYS A 69 -12.47 -3.23 -18.47
N ASP A 70 -11.84 -2.34 -19.24
CA ASP A 70 -10.77 -1.46 -18.76
C ASP A 70 -11.21 -0.57 -17.59
N ILE A 71 -12.41 0.01 -17.73
CA ILE A 71 -13.02 0.86 -16.70
C ILE A 71 -13.32 0.06 -15.43
N GLN A 72 -13.83 -1.16 -15.54
CA GLN A 72 -14.16 -1.98 -14.38
C GLN A 72 -12.91 -2.40 -13.59
N PHE A 73 -11.82 -2.75 -14.28
CA PHE A 73 -10.55 -3.05 -13.63
C PHE A 73 -9.96 -1.84 -12.93
N TYR A 74 -10.03 -0.66 -13.55
CA TYR A 74 -9.56 0.58 -12.93
C TYR A 74 -10.35 0.90 -11.65
N TYR A 75 -11.69 0.83 -11.69
CA TYR A 75 -12.53 1.06 -10.50
C TYR A 75 -12.27 0.03 -9.40
N LEU A 76 -12.12 -1.25 -9.75
CA LEU A 76 -11.81 -2.32 -8.80
C LEU A 76 -10.44 -2.10 -8.15
N GLY A 77 -9.43 -1.72 -8.95
CA GLY A 77 -8.10 -1.39 -8.46
C GLY A 77 -8.11 -0.19 -7.52
N PHE A 78 -8.78 0.89 -7.91
CA PHE A 78 -8.93 2.08 -7.09
C PHE A 78 -9.68 1.81 -5.78
N ALA A 79 -10.79 1.06 -5.82
CA ALA A 79 -11.53 0.65 -4.63
C ALA A 79 -10.67 -0.21 -3.69
N THR A 80 -9.85 -1.11 -4.25
CA THR A 80 -8.93 -1.95 -3.48
C THR A 80 -7.84 -1.11 -2.82
N LEU A 81 -7.23 -0.15 -3.54
CA LEU A 81 -6.23 0.76 -2.99
C LEU A 81 -6.80 1.62 -1.86
N LEU A 82 -8.00 2.18 -2.04
CA LEU A 82 -8.70 2.91 -0.99
C LEU A 82 -8.95 2.05 0.25
N PHE A 83 -9.48 0.83 0.05
CA PHE A 83 -9.73 -0.09 1.16
C PHE A 83 -8.45 -0.41 1.92
N VAL A 84 -7.37 -0.74 1.21
CA VAL A 84 -6.06 -1.05 1.82
C VAL A 84 -5.52 0.17 2.58
N GLY A 85 -5.59 1.37 2.00
CA GLY A 85 -5.15 2.61 2.65
C GLY A 85 -5.95 2.92 3.92
N ILE A 86 -7.28 2.76 3.89
CA ILE A 86 -8.14 2.95 5.06
C ILE A 86 -7.78 1.96 6.18
N VAL A 87 -7.67 0.67 5.85
CA VAL A 87 -7.34 -0.38 6.82
C VAL A 87 -5.94 -0.17 7.41
N SER A 88 -4.95 0.15 6.58
CA SER A 88 -3.58 0.44 7.01
C SER A 88 -3.53 1.61 7.99
N ASN A 89 -4.18 2.72 7.64
CA ASN A 89 -4.26 3.90 8.49
C ASN A 89 -5.02 3.65 9.80
N PHE A 90 -6.11 2.89 9.76
CA PHE A 90 -6.85 2.49 10.95
C PHE A 90 -5.99 1.67 11.92
N LEU A 91 -5.25 0.68 11.41
CA LEU A 91 -4.34 -0.12 12.22
C LEU A 91 -3.22 0.74 12.84
N ASN A 92 -2.63 1.65 12.06
CA ASN A 92 -1.61 2.55 12.59
C ASN A 92 -2.16 3.51 13.67
N LEU A 93 -3.40 4.00 13.52
CA LEU A 93 -4.09 4.79 14.55
C LEU A 93 -4.28 3.98 15.85
N LEU A 94 -4.68 2.71 15.76
CA LEU A 94 -4.82 1.84 16.93
C LEU A 94 -3.49 1.63 17.66
N ILE A 95 -2.38 1.50 16.92
CA ILE A 95 -1.03 1.41 17.50
C ILE A 95 -0.70 2.68 18.29
N VAL A 96 -0.90 3.86 17.69
CA VAL A 96 -0.65 5.16 18.34
C VAL A 96 -1.52 5.32 19.59
N LYS A 97 -2.82 5.03 19.49
CA LYS A 97 -3.76 5.11 20.62
C LYS A 97 -3.34 4.20 21.77
N LYS A 98 -2.96 2.95 21.48
CA LYS A 98 -2.52 1.99 22.49
C LYS A 98 -1.20 2.39 23.15
N LEU A 99 -0.24 2.92 22.39
CA LEU A 99 1.01 3.48 22.92
C LEU A 99 0.76 4.67 23.87
N ILE A 100 -0.16 5.58 23.51
CA ILE A 100 -0.53 6.70 24.38
C ILE A 100 -1.20 6.20 25.66
N SER A 101 -2.16 5.28 25.54
CA SER A 101 -2.87 4.69 26.68
C SER A 101 -1.93 3.93 27.62
N SER A 102 -0.97 3.19 27.06
CA SER A 102 0.05 2.48 27.85
C SER A 102 0.97 3.45 28.59
N SER A 103 1.27 4.63 28.02
CA SER A 103 2.11 5.63 28.67
C SER A 103 1.43 6.32 29.85
N LYS A 104 0.09 6.47 29.82
CA LYS A 104 -0.68 7.02 30.96
C LYS A 104 -0.67 6.09 32.16
N ASN A 105 -0.58 4.78 31.95
CA ASN A 105 -0.57 3.77 33.01
C ASN A 105 0.83 3.45 33.54
N GLN A 106 1.89 3.85 32.82
CA GLN A 106 3.27 3.76 33.29
C GLN A 106 3.64 5.05 34.01
N SER A 107 3.26 5.14 35.29
CA SER A 107 3.77 6.17 36.20
C SER A 107 5.29 6.01 36.31
N LEU A 108 6.02 6.98 35.75
CA LEU A 108 7.49 7.07 35.74
C LEU A 108 8.19 6.03 34.84
N THR A 109 9.39 6.38 34.38
CA THR A 109 10.41 5.51 33.75
C THR A 109 10.33 5.26 32.23
N SER A 110 10.91 6.19 31.47
CA SER A 110 12.14 5.98 30.65
C SER A 110 12.12 6.89 29.41
N GLU A 111 13.16 7.69 29.22
CA GLU A 111 13.37 8.51 28.01
C GLU A 111 13.27 7.67 26.71
N MET A 112 13.56 6.37 26.84
CA MET A 112 13.44 5.36 25.80
C MET A 112 11.99 5.10 25.34
N SER A 113 10.99 5.13 26.24
CA SER A 113 9.58 4.98 25.86
C SER A 113 9.05 6.20 25.11
N ARG A 114 9.49 7.41 25.49
CA ARG A 114 9.18 8.67 24.79
C ARG A 114 9.76 8.68 23.37
N LYS A 115 11.04 8.33 23.21
CA LYS A 115 11.69 8.21 21.89
C LYS A 115 11.01 7.17 21.00
N ARG A 116 10.56 6.03 21.55
CA ARG A 116 9.78 5.02 20.80
C ARG A 116 8.42 5.56 20.33
N ARG A 117 7.74 6.35 21.15
CA ARG A 117 6.46 6.99 20.80
C ARG A 117 6.63 8.01 19.68
N GLU A 118 7.58 8.93 19.80
CA GLU A 118 7.87 9.93 18.77
C GLU A 118 8.22 9.27 17.43
N LYS A 119 9.03 8.22 17.46
CA LYS A 119 9.34 7.40 16.28
C LYS A 119 8.09 6.77 15.67
N THR A 120 7.19 6.24 16.51
CA THR A 120 5.94 5.60 16.04
C THR A 120 4.96 6.62 15.43
N VAL A 121 4.83 7.81 16.01
CA VAL A 121 4.00 8.89 15.45
C VAL A 121 4.56 9.37 14.11
N ARG A 122 5.87 9.56 14.00
CA ARG A 122 6.52 9.89 12.71
C ARG A 122 6.27 8.81 11.66
N PHE A 123 6.35 7.54 12.04
CA PHE A 123 6.03 6.43 11.14
C PHE A 123 4.56 6.38 10.73
N PHE A 124 3.63 6.75 11.62
CA PHE A 124 2.22 6.86 11.27
C PHE A 124 2.00 7.94 10.20
N LEU A 125 2.57 9.13 10.42
CA LEU A 125 2.49 10.22 9.45
C LEU A 125 3.13 9.82 8.10
N GLN A 126 4.25 9.09 8.13
CA GLN A 126 4.86 8.53 6.93
C GLN A 126 3.94 7.54 6.22
N SER A 127 3.35 6.59 6.96
CA SER A 127 2.47 5.58 6.37
C SER A 127 1.22 6.22 5.78
N LEU A 128 0.70 7.28 6.40
CA LEU A 128 -0.36 8.11 5.84
C LEU A 128 0.07 8.68 4.48
N CYS A 129 1.18 9.42 4.42
CA CYS A 129 1.65 10.03 3.18
C CYS A 129 1.90 8.97 2.09
N GLN A 130 2.51 7.84 2.45
CA GLN A 130 2.83 6.76 1.55
C GLN A 130 1.59 5.99 1.08
N ASP A 131 0.56 5.80 1.90
CA ASP A 131 -0.66 5.12 1.46
C ASP A 131 -1.50 6.03 0.54
N TRP A 132 -1.53 7.34 0.79
CA TRP A 132 -2.30 8.30 0.00
C TRP A 132 -1.60 8.70 -1.32
N ILE A 133 -0.27 8.61 -1.41
CA ILE A 133 0.44 8.97 -2.66
C ILE A 133 0.04 8.04 -3.82
N TYR A 134 -0.14 6.74 -3.56
CA TYR A 134 -0.58 5.79 -4.59
C TYR A 134 -2.01 6.08 -5.07
N VAL A 135 -2.89 6.51 -4.16
CA VAL A 135 -4.27 6.91 -4.50
C VAL A 135 -4.25 8.17 -5.36
N ILE A 136 -3.50 9.19 -4.95
CA ILE A 136 -3.34 10.45 -5.71
C ILE A 136 -2.72 10.18 -7.08
N GLN A 137 -1.69 9.34 -7.15
CA GLN A 137 -1.08 8.95 -8.42
C GLN A 137 -2.09 8.29 -9.34
N THR A 138 -2.87 7.34 -8.83
CA THR A 138 -3.88 6.62 -9.64
C THR A 138 -4.89 7.58 -10.24
N VAL A 139 -5.29 8.62 -9.49
CA VAL A 139 -6.15 9.70 -9.96
C VAL A 139 -5.44 10.56 -11.02
N ILE A 140 -4.21 11.00 -10.75
CA ILE A 140 -3.42 11.80 -11.68
C ILE A 140 -3.21 11.05 -12.99
N CYS A 141 -2.76 9.78 -12.95
CA CYS A 141 -2.60 8.93 -14.13
C CYS A 141 -3.90 8.86 -14.93
N TYR A 142 -5.04 8.63 -14.29
CA TYR A 142 -6.30 8.51 -15.01
C TYR A 142 -6.71 9.78 -15.75
N TYR A 143 -6.55 10.95 -15.11
CA TYR A 143 -6.87 12.23 -15.75
C TYR A 143 -5.80 12.66 -16.77
N PHE A 144 -4.52 12.41 -16.47
CA PHE A 144 -3.37 12.84 -17.28
C PHE A 144 -3.20 11.97 -18.53
N VAL A 145 -3.36 10.64 -18.42
CA VAL A 145 -3.34 9.72 -19.56
C VAL A 145 -4.51 9.99 -20.50
N ARG A 146 -5.69 10.37 -19.97
CA ARG A 146 -6.86 10.78 -20.78
C ARG A 146 -6.64 12.04 -21.61
N TRP A 147 -5.62 12.83 -21.31
CA TRP A 147 -5.29 14.04 -22.07
C TRP A 147 -4.55 13.71 -23.38
N PHE A 148 -3.94 12.53 -23.47
CA PHE A 148 -3.27 12.06 -24.68
C PHE A 148 -4.21 11.22 -25.55
N ASP A 149 -4.03 11.32 -26.86
CA ASP A 149 -4.76 10.47 -27.80
C ASP A 149 -4.40 8.99 -27.60
N LYS A 150 -5.43 8.15 -27.62
CA LYS A 150 -5.29 6.70 -27.36
C LYS A 150 -4.39 6.03 -28.40
N GLY A 151 -3.46 5.21 -27.94
CA GLY A 151 -2.53 4.44 -28.78
C GLY A 151 -1.35 5.25 -29.32
N THR A 152 -1.10 6.44 -28.77
CA THR A 152 0.07 7.24 -29.11
C THR A 152 1.26 6.93 -28.19
N VAL A 153 2.48 7.17 -28.68
CA VAL A 153 3.71 7.12 -27.86
C VAL A 153 3.59 8.02 -26.62
N GLY A 154 2.85 9.14 -26.74
CA GLY A 154 2.60 10.07 -25.65
C GLY A 154 1.85 9.45 -24.48
N GLU A 155 0.81 8.64 -24.75
CA GLU A 155 0.07 7.89 -23.72
C GLU A 155 0.99 6.92 -22.96
N PHE A 156 1.78 6.15 -23.71
CA PHE A 156 2.70 5.15 -23.13
C PHE A 156 3.81 5.79 -22.28
N MET A 157 4.47 6.85 -22.79
CA MET A 157 5.53 7.54 -22.04
C MET A 157 4.97 8.28 -20.82
N SER A 158 3.77 8.85 -20.93
CA SER A 158 3.07 9.52 -19.83
C SER A 158 2.75 8.55 -18.69
N GLN A 159 2.23 7.36 -19.02
CA GLN A 159 1.96 6.32 -18.03
C GLN A 159 3.24 5.83 -17.35
N MET A 160 4.27 5.46 -18.12
CA MET A 160 5.55 5.01 -17.56
C MET A 160 6.23 6.08 -16.69
N GLY A 161 6.22 7.35 -17.12
CA GLY A 161 6.79 8.45 -16.35
C GLY A 161 6.04 8.66 -15.04
N SER A 162 4.71 8.54 -15.08
CA SER A 162 3.85 8.64 -13.91
C SER A 162 4.07 7.51 -12.90
N ASP A 163 4.29 6.28 -13.39
CA ASP A 163 4.56 5.11 -12.55
C ASP A 163 5.93 5.19 -11.84
N VAL A 164 6.92 5.86 -12.46
CA VAL A 164 8.26 6.07 -11.86
C VAL A 164 8.25 7.18 -10.81
N LEU A 165 7.35 8.15 -10.88
CA LEU A 165 7.30 9.26 -9.91
C LEU A 165 6.96 8.77 -8.50
N VAL A 166 6.12 7.75 -8.36
CA VAL A 166 5.73 7.23 -7.04
C VAL A 166 6.91 6.68 -6.23
N PRO A 167 7.70 5.72 -6.72
CA PRO A 167 8.85 5.21 -5.98
C PRO A 167 9.91 6.29 -5.72
N VAL A 168 10.03 7.29 -6.59
CA VAL A 168 10.93 8.43 -6.38
C VAL A 168 10.46 9.28 -5.20
N VAL A 169 9.19 9.68 -5.17
CA VAL A 169 8.65 10.50 -4.07
C VAL A 169 8.61 9.70 -2.77
N ASP A 170 8.30 8.41 -2.80
CA ASP A 170 8.38 7.53 -1.64
C ASP A 170 9.82 7.45 -1.09
N GLY A 171 10.82 7.35 -1.98
CA GLY A 171 12.23 7.43 -1.64
C GLY A 171 12.64 8.76 -0.99
N PHE A 172 12.08 9.88 -1.44
CA PHE A 172 12.29 11.19 -0.81
C PHE A 172 11.66 11.29 0.58
N VAL A 173 10.42 10.83 0.74
CA VAL A 173 9.73 10.77 2.04
C VAL A 173 10.52 9.91 3.03
N TYR A 174 11.12 8.82 2.55
CA TYR A 174 11.99 7.97 3.37
C TYR A 174 13.35 8.62 3.67
N SER A 175 13.94 9.39 2.75
CA SER A 175 15.27 10.01 2.91
C SER A 175 15.27 11.28 3.78
N ALA A 176 14.16 12.02 3.81
CA ALA A 176 13.94 13.14 4.73
C ALA A 176 13.95 12.72 6.23
N ARG A 177 14.04 11.42 6.50
CA ARG A 177 14.15 10.79 7.82
C ARG A 177 15.59 10.67 8.34
N THR A 178 16.58 10.68 7.45
CA THR A 178 18.00 10.41 7.77
C THR A 178 18.84 11.65 7.98
N MET A 179 18.31 12.84 7.67
CA MET A 179 18.86 14.14 8.03
C MET A 179 18.24 14.62 9.34
#